data_AF-A0A7Y9UH87-F1
#
_entry.id   AF-A0A7Y9UH87-F1
#
_cell.length_a   1.000
_cell.length_b   1.000
_cell.length_c   1.000
_cell.angle_alpha   90.00
_cell.angle_beta   90.00
_cell.angle_gamma   90.00
#
_symmetry.space_group_name_H-M   'P 1'
#
loop_
_entity.id
_entity.type
_entity.pdbx_description
1 polymer ?
#
loop_
_entity_poly.entity_id
_entity_poly.type
_entity_poly.pdbx_seq_one_letter_code
_entity_poly.pdbx_strand_id
1 'polypeptide(L)'
;MAVHIFRREAVYYWRRRPPRALANILQRPHLFLSLRTTSRVVARRMGAQLDLILEDAAMLADSADLHLSRSQIETMLRGVVDTHLTKLDRVAHAAKNASGFDFERERLGDKRALWTYALLDAQGTSAVVREEDRARMTADGLSETDIAAVQDHLNLLRVNKLVPTNRHILQRMVDAVGATPTAMNIDVAQGTYFRGMKLALAEIDRRYGGSRVEDEGLVDRMLVTRGDPPQQVLSSEAGSHARQSDPPKAESRPTPSVAMADFSKFADDVILHNARDGHWDDKTQRQARSISNLFIKFMLQDQHVQDLNALRQQHVGKFVDFLRSDIYKNYGKSAKDEGRSIAELRAVAMAHHSSERGVAGDTLNRHLTFLAQIFRHAVARGVGSLADIDLVALRSKGKKKRARDERAKLPFEQAAAIFRTAPFNNCAAWDRLDEPGPDGLNQIFHCALYFVPILIYYTGCRREELCRLMVDDVVLDNGNIPISILLRTRGGGSRTLSRSGTSRCTPRCFGSISLPTSRSSKRLVTSCFSLTFTLPPADLR
;
A
#
# COMPACT_ATOMS: atom_id res chain seq x y z
N MET A 1 7.89 -8.85 -30.06
CA MET A 1 7.68 -7.49 -30.61
C MET A 1 8.20 -6.49 -29.60
N ALA A 2 9.19 -5.64 -29.95
CA ALA A 2 9.75 -4.70 -28.97
C ALA A 2 8.76 -3.55 -28.72
N VAL A 3 8.03 -3.65 -27.63
CA VAL A 3 7.08 -2.65 -27.16
C VAL A 3 7.92 -1.50 -26.53
N HIS A 4 7.42 -0.27 -26.56
CA HIS A 4 7.98 0.88 -25.83
C HIS A 4 9.20 1.63 -26.42
N ILE A 5 9.69 1.26 -27.61
CA ILE A 5 10.79 1.99 -28.29
C ILE A 5 10.24 2.78 -29.49
N PHE A 6 10.67 4.03 -29.67
CA PHE A 6 10.34 4.86 -30.82
C PHE A 6 11.53 5.75 -31.21
N ARG A 7 11.52 6.22 -32.45
CA ARG A 7 12.63 6.98 -33.04
C ARG A 7 12.28 8.47 -33.11
N ARG A 8 13.23 9.34 -32.78
CA ARG A 8 13.16 10.79 -32.99
C ARG A 8 14.51 11.24 -33.53
N GLU A 9 14.52 11.97 -34.65
CA GLU A 9 15.73 12.61 -35.22
C GLU A 9 16.95 11.67 -35.22
N ALA A 10 16.77 10.50 -35.85
CA ALA A 10 17.74 9.40 -35.96
C ALA A 10 18.03 8.57 -34.70
N VAL A 11 17.76 9.04 -33.48
CA VAL A 11 18.05 8.32 -32.22
C VAL A 11 16.83 7.58 -31.68
N TYR A 12 17.04 6.38 -31.12
CA TYR A 12 15.99 5.61 -30.43
C TYR A 12 15.81 6.04 -28.98
N TYR A 13 14.55 6.07 -28.55
CA TYR A 13 14.12 6.39 -27.20
C TYR A 13 13.21 5.29 -26.67
N TRP A 14 13.27 5.06 -25.36
CA TRP A 14 12.36 4.18 -24.64
C TRP A 14 11.38 5.02 -23.82
N ARG A 15 10.09 4.75 -23.95
CA ARG A 15 9.03 5.37 -23.13
C ARG A 15 8.06 4.34 -22.63
N ARG A 16 7.93 4.29 -21.31
CA ARG A 16 6.99 3.40 -20.65
C ARG A 16 6.29 4.12 -19.52
N ARG A 17 5.06 3.68 -19.25
CA ARG A 17 4.33 4.09 -18.05
C ARG A 17 4.78 3.15 -16.93
N PRO A 18 5.43 3.64 -15.85
CA PRO A 18 5.71 2.83 -14.69
C PRO A 18 4.38 2.33 -14.07
N PRO A 19 4.37 1.10 -13.51
CA PRO A 19 3.26 0.62 -12.68
C PRO A 19 2.95 1.59 -11.53
N ARG A 20 1.71 1.55 -11.02
CA ARG A 20 1.17 2.60 -10.15
C ARG A 20 2.05 2.86 -8.93
N ALA A 21 2.57 1.83 -8.28
CA ALA A 21 3.41 1.99 -7.12
C ALA A 21 4.71 2.76 -7.42
N LEU A 22 5.41 2.41 -8.51
CA LEU A 22 6.59 3.17 -8.97
C LEU A 22 6.25 4.58 -9.45
N ALA A 23 5.12 4.76 -10.14
CA ALA A 23 4.68 6.08 -10.60
C ALA A 23 4.45 7.04 -9.43
N ASN A 24 3.97 6.52 -8.30
CA ASN A 24 3.79 7.28 -7.06
C ASN A 24 5.13 7.62 -6.39
N ILE A 25 6.06 6.66 -6.31
CA ILE A 25 7.39 6.86 -5.71
C ILE A 25 8.22 7.87 -6.53
N LEU A 26 8.25 7.70 -7.85
CA LEU A 26 9.04 8.55 -8.76
C LEU A 26 8.36 9.89 -9.08
N GLN A 27 7.12 10.09 -8.63
CA GLN A 27 6.24 11.22 -8.96
C GLN A 27 6.18 11.54 -10.47
N ARG A 28 6.42 10.54 -11.32
CA ARG A 28 6.49 10.68 -12.77
C ARG A 28 5.56 9.68 -13.42
N PRO A 29 4.55 10.14 -14.19
CA PRO A 29 3.59 9.24 -14.83
C PRO A 29 4.18 8.50 -16.04
N HIS A 30 5.33 8.93 -16.55
CA HIS A 30 6.03 8.32 -17.67
C HIS A 30 7.54 8.43 -17.49
N LEU A 31 8.24 7.34 -17.80
CA LEU A 31 9.69 7.36 -17.98
C LEU A 31 9.99 7.54 -19.45
N PHE A 32 10.95 8.42 -19.75
CA PHE A 32 11.40 8.71 -21.09
C PHE A 32 12.92 8.78 -21.09
N LEU A 33 13.57 7.85 -21.78
CA LEU A 33 15.01 7.68 -21.78
C LEU A 33 15.51 7.61 -23.23
N SER A 34 16.53 8.40 -23.55
CA SER A 34 17.27 8.22 -24.80
C SER A 34 18.11 6.96 -24.70
N LEU A 35 18.01 6.07 -25.70
CA LEU A 35 18.87 4.89 -25.80
C LEU A 35 20.21 5.22 -26.45
N ARG A 36 20.42 6.48 -26.88
CA ARG A 36 21.65 7.00 -27.49
C ARG A 36 22.21 6.10 -28.61
N THR A 37 21.32 5.45 -29.35
CA THR A 37 21.69 4.56 -30.45
C THR A 37 20.80 4.79 -31.66
N THR A 38 21.39 4.70 -32.84
CA THR A 38 20.71 4.71 -34.14
C THR A 38 20.41 3.29 -34.64
N SER A 39 20.97 2.26 -33.98
CA SER A 39 20.80 0.85 -34.36
C SER A 39 19.52 0.27 -33.76
N ARG A 40 18.64 -0.23 -34.64
CA ARG A 40 17.37 -0.85 -34.25
C ARG A 40 17.56 -2.10 -33.39
N VAL A 41 18.59 -2.91 -33.68
CA VAL A 41 18.85 -4.17 -32.96
C VAL A 41 19.34 -3.87 -31.54
N VAL A 42 20.26 -2.92 -31.39
CA VAL A 42 20.77 -2.48 -30.09
C VAL A 42 19.66 -1.82 -29.27
N ALA A 43 18.87 -0.94 -29.89
CA ALA A 43 17.72 -0.31 -29.24
C ALA A 43 16.73 -1.35 -28.69
N ARG A 44 16.43 -2.41 -29.46
CA ARG A 44 15.55 -3.51 -29.03
C ARG A 44 16.09 -4.25 -27.81
N ARG A 45 17.38 -4.57 -27.80
CA ARG A 45 18.04 -5.22 -26.65
C ARG A 45 17.97 -4.34 -25.40
N MET A 46 18.33 -3.06 -25.52
CA MET A 46 18.28 -2.11 -24.41
C MET A 46 16.85 -1.87 -23.90
N GLY A 47 15.86 -1.77 -24.80
CA GLY A 47 14.47 -1.60 -24.41
C GLY A 47 13.92 -2.81 -23.64
N ALA A 48 14.28 -4.04 -24.03
CA ALA A 48 13.88 -5.24 -23.29
C ALA A 48 14.52 -5.32 -21.89
N GLN A 49 15.79 -4.89 -21.75
CA GLN A 49 16.46 -4.80 -20.45
C GLN A 49 15.78 -3.76 -19.54
N LEU A 50 15.45 -2.59 -20.08
CA LEU A 50 14.72 -1.55 -19.35
C LEU A 50 13.30 -1.99 -18.98
N ASP A 51 12.65 -2.81 -19.81
CA ASP A 51 11.35 -3.37 -19.49
C ASP A 51 11.40 -4.34 -18.31
N LEU A 52 12.43 -5.20 -18.25
CA LEU A 52 12.66 -6.11 -17.13
C LEU A 52 12.94 -5.34 -15.84
N ILE A 53 13.89 -4.40 -15.87
CA ILE A 53 14.23 -3.56 -14.70
C ILE A 53 13.01 -2.82 -14.16
N LEU A 54 12.14 -2.33 -15.04
CA LEU A 54 10.92 -1.63 -14.62
C LEU A 54 9.89 -2.57 -13.99
N GLU A 55 9.73 -3.79 -14.50
CA GLU A 55 8.83 -4.80 -13.91
C GLU A 55 9.35 -5.28 -12.54
N ASP A 56 10.65 -5.53 -12.41
CA ASP A 56 11.26 -5.89 -11.12
C ASP A 56 11.06 -4.78 -10.09
N ALA A 57 11.31 -3.54 -10.48
CA ALA A 57 11.09 -2.38 -9.62
C ALA A 57 9.60 -2.17 -9.27
N ALA A 58 8.67 -2.62 -10.13
CA ALA A 58 7.24 -2.54 -9.89
C ALA A 58 6.75 -3.60 -8.91
N MET A 59 7.25 -4.84 -9.06
CA MET A 59 7.00 -5.90 -8.11
C MET A 59 7.52 -5.53 -6.72
N LEU A 60 8.69 -4.89 -6.67
CA LEU A 60 9.25 -4.27 -5.45
C LEU A 60 8.50 -3.03 -4.96
N ALA A 61 7.42 -2.58 -5.61
CA ALA A 61 6.65 -1.42 -5.18
C ALA A 61 5.18 -1.77 -4.84
N ASP A 62 4.62 -2.83 -5.45
CA ASP A 62 3.23 -3.28 -5.27
C ASP A 62 3.03 -4.21 -4.05
N SER A 63 4.09 -4.81 -3.47
CA SER A 63 3.95 -5.60 -2.24
C SER A 63 3.66 -4.71 -1.03
N ALA A 64 2.47 -4.88 -0.42
CA ALA A 64 1.99 -4.08 0.70
C ALA A 64 2.87 -4.14 1.96
N ASP A 65 3.83 -5.08 2.04
CA ASP A 65 4.76 -5.29 3.15
C ASP A 65 6.24 -5.05 2.75
N LEU A 66 6.51 -4.06 1.89
CA LEU A 66 7.90 -3.69 1.53
C LEU A 66 8.65 -2.95 2.63
N HIS A 67 7.94 -2.41 3.62
CA HIS A 67 8.53 -1.74 4.75
C HIS A 67 8.52 -2.66 5.95
N LEU A 68 9.64 -2.72 6.66
CA LEU A 68 9.74 -3.44 7.93
C LEU A 68 8.64 -2.94 8.90
N SER A 69 7.85 -3.87 9.40
CA SER A 69 6.87 -3.59 10.45
C SER A 69 7.59 -3.30 11.78
N ARG A 70 6.86 -2.70 12.74
CA ARG A 70 7.42 -2.43 14.07
C ARG A 70 7.92 -3.70 14.76
N SER A 71 7.19 -4.81 14.66
CA SER A 71 7.60 -6.08 15.26
C SER A 71 8.83 -6.67 14.57
N GLN A 72 8.96 -6.52 13.24
CA GLN A 72 10.15 -6.95 12.50
C GLN A 72 11.40 -6.16 12.92
N ILE A 73 11.29 -4.83 13.05
CA ILE A 73 12.39 -3.98 13.52
C ILE A 73 12.79 -4.37 14.95
N GLU A 74 11.81 -4.65 15.82
CA GLU A 74 12.06 -5.06 17.20
C GLU A 74 12.78 -6.42 17.27
N THR A 75 12.34 -7.40 16.47
CA THR A 75 13.01 -8.71 16.37
C THR A 75 14.44 -8.58 15.87
N MET A 76 14.68 -7.77 14.83
CA MET A 76 16.04 -7.47 14.36
C MET A 76 16.90 -6.84 15.46
N LEU A 77 16.35 -5.85 16.18
CA LEU A 77 17.06 -5.18 17.28
C LEU A 77 17.46 -6.17 18.37
N ARG A 78 16.53 -7.01 18.82
CA ARG A 78 16.79 -8.06 19.82
C ARG A 78 17.90 -8.99 19.37
N GLY A 79 17.86 -9.46 18.11
CA GLY A 79 18.89 -10.34 17.56
C GLY A 79 20.28 -9.72 17.52
N VAL A 80 20.40 -8.44 17.16
CA VAL A 80 21.69 -7.71 17.20
C VAL A 80 22.19 -7.58 18.62
N VAL A 81 21.33 -7.17 19.56
CA VAL A 81 21.70 -7.01 20.97
C VAL A 81 22.20 -8.33 21.56
N ASP A 82 21.44 -9.41 21.41
CA ASP A 82 21.79 -10.74 21.96
C ASP A 82 23.11 -11.29 21.39
N THR A 83 23.27 -11.20 20.07
CA THR A 83 24.51 -11.63 19.38
C THR A 83 25.72 -10.85 19.90
N HIS A 84 25.58 -9.54 20.08
CA HIS A 84 26.69 -8.69 20.49
C HIS A 84 26.96 -8.72 21.98
N LEU A 85 25.95 -8.89 22.84
CA LEU A 85 26.14 -9.18 24.26
C LEU A 85 26.98 -10.45 24.42
N THR A 86 26.59 -11.54 23.76
CA THR A 86 27.34 -12.80 23.80
C THR A 86 28.78 -12.63 23.32
N LYS A 87 29.00 -11.87 22.24
CA LYS A 87 30.34 -11.62 21.71
C LYS A 87 31.18 -10.79 22.68
N LEU A 88 30.64 -9.70 23.22
CA LEU A 88 31.34 -8.81 24.14
C LEU A 88 31.64 -9.51 25.46
N ASP A 89 30.72 -10.34 25.98
CA ASP A 89 30.96 -11.15 27.17
C ASP A 89 32.14 -12.10 26.96
N ARG A 90 32.22 -12.78 25.80
CA ARG A 90 33.37 -13.64 25.46
C ARG A 90 34.69 -12.87 25.37
N VAL A 91 34.68 -11.70 24.74
CA VAL A 91 35.88 -10.84 24.65
C VAL A 91 36.32 -10.37 26.03
N ALA A 92 35.39 -9.91 26.87
CA ALA A 92 35.69 -9.50 28.24
C ALA A 92 36.23 -10.67 29.09
N HIS A 93 35.68 -11.88 28.93
CA HIS A 93 36.21 -13.08 29.59
C HIS A 93 37.63 -13.41 29.13
N ALA A 94 37.92 -13.30 27.83
CA ALA A 94 39.27 -13.50 27.31
C ALA A 94 40.25 -12.45 27.84
N ALA A 95 39.84 -11.17 27.87
CA ALA A 95 40.65 -10.07 28.39
C ALA A 95 40.98 -10.26 29.87
N LYS A 96 40.00 -10.63 30.71
CA LYS A 96 40.20 -10.90 32.15
C LYS A 96 41.22 -12.00 32.45
N ASN A 97 41.38 -12.94 31.53
CA ASN A 97 42.33 -14.05 31.66
C ASN A 97 43.71 -13.73 31.07
N ALA A 98 43.91 -12.56 30.44
CA ALA A 98 45.19 -12.15 29.89
C ALA A 98 46.10 -11.55 30.98
N SER A 99 47.41 -11.78 30.87
CA SER A 99 48.41 -11.33 31.85
C SER A 99 48.54 -9.81 31.98
N GLY A 100 48.02 -9.04 31.03
CA GLY A 100 48.04 -7.57 31.01
C GLY A 100 46.66 -6.92 31.20
N PHE A 101 45.71 -7.63 31.80
CA PHE A 101 44.37 -7.11 32.05
C PHE A 101 44.40 -5.87 32.95
N ASP A 102 43.77 -4.79 32.48
CA ASP A 102 43.54 -3.57 33.25
C ASP A 102 42.04 -3.26 33.20
N PHE A 103 41.40 -3.32 34.37
CA PHE A 103 39.98 -3.13 34.54
C PHE A 103 39.49 -1.79 34.00
N GLU A 104 40.13 -0.69 34.40
CA GLU A 104 39.68 0.65 34.01
C GLU A 104 39.93 0.88 32.52
N ARG A 105 41.05 0.37 32.00
CA ARG A 105 41.36 0.47 30.57
C ARG A 105 40.32 -0.25 29.70
N GLU A 106 39.95 -1.48 30.04
CA GLU A 106 38.96 -2.26 29.28
C GLU A 106 37.56 -1.64 29.41
N ARG A 107 37.18 -1.21 30.62
CA ARG A 107 35.91 -0.51 30.87
C ARG A 107 35.80 0.79 30.08
N LEU A 108 36.86 1.59 30.04
CA LEU A 108 36.92 2.83 29.27
C LEU A 108 36.94 2.56 27.76
N GLY A 109 37.57 1.47 27.33
CA GLY A 109 37.52 0.98 25.95
C GLY A 109 36.08 0.74 25.48
N ASP A 110 35.31 -0.01 26.26
CA ASP A 110 33.88 -0.25 26.01
C ASP A 110 33.07 1.05 26.03
N LYS A 111 33.37 1.97 26.96
CA LYS A 111 32.69 3.27 27.06
C LYS A 111 32.93 4.14 25.82
N ARG A 112 34.16 4.15 25.28
CA ARG A 112 34.47 4.84 24.00
C ARG A 112 33.77 4.17 22.83
N ALA A 113 33.71 2.84 22.79
CA ALA A 113 32.96 2.12 21.76
C ALA A 113 31.45 2.43 21.85
N LEU A 114 30.87 2.50 23.06
CA LEU A 114 29.50 2.90 23.31
C LEU A 114 29.21 4.28 22.69
N TRP A 115 30.04 5.28 22.98
CA TRP A 115 29.90 6.62 22.42
C TRP A 115 30.05 6.64 20.89
N THR A 116 30.97 5.84 20.34
CA THR A 116 31.14 5.67 18.88
C THR A 116 29.82 5.22 18.24
N TYR A 117 29.18 4.18 18.78
CA TYR A 117 27.90 3.68 18.26
C TYR A 117 26.70 4.55 18.62
N ALA A 118 26.77 5.34 19.71
CA ALA A 118 25.76 6.35 20.02
C ALA A 118 25.73 7.48 18.99
N LEU A 119 26.90 7.92 18.52
CA LEU A 119 27.00 8.90 17.44
C LEU A 119 26.53 8.33 16.09
N LEU A 120 26.88 7.07 15.78
CA LEU A 120 26.40 6.40 14.57
C LEU A 120 24.87 6.19 14.57
N ASP A 121 24.28 5.87 15.72
CA ASP A 121 22.82 5.75 15.87
C ASP A 121 22.12 7.11 15.70
N ALA A 122 22.69 8.18 16.25
CA ALA A 122 22.09 9.52 16.19
C ALA A 122 22.30 10.24 14.84
N GLN A 123 23.46 10.07 14.21
CA GLN A 123 23.87 10.85 13.03
C GLN A 123 24.02 10.01 11.75
N GLY A 124 23.95 8.68 11.84
CA GLY A 124 24.15 7.77 10.71
C GLY A 124 25.63 7.51 10.38
N THR A 125 25.88 6.95 9.20
CA THR A 125 27.21 6.47 8.77
C THR A 125 28.27 7.59 8.65
N SER A 126 27.82 8.83 8.44
CA SER A 126 28.65 10.03 8.37
C SER A 126 28.82 10.74 9.72
N ALA A 127 28.55 10.07 10.85
CA ALA A 127 28.68 10.64 12.19
C ALA A 127 30.04 11.33 12.45
N VAL A 128 30.00 12.48 13.10
CA VAL A 128 31.19 13.23 13.52
C VAL A 128 31.00 13.69 14.97
N VAL A 129 32.11 13.90 15.68
CA VAL A 129 32.06 14.47 17.03
C VAL A 129 31.80 15.98 16.92
N ARG A 130 30.59 16.42 17.29
CA ARG A 130 30.22 17.84 17.37
C ARG A 130 30.53 18.41 18.74
N GLU A 131 30.52 19.73 18.89
CA GLU A 131 30.79 20.39 20.17
C GLU A 131 29.79 19.97 21.26
N GLU A 132 28.51 19.85 20.91
CA GLU A 132 27.47 19.33 21.80
C GLU A 132 27.75 17.87 22.23
N ASP A 133 28.30 17.05 21.34
CA ASP A 133 28.67 15.67 21.65
C ASP A 133 29.88 15.62 22.59
N ARG A 134 30.86 16.51 22.41
CA ARG A 134 32.00 16.68 23.31
C ARG A 134 31.52 17.01 24.71
N ALA A 135 30.67 18.03 24.87
CA ALA A 135 30.12 18.40 26.16
C ALA A 135 29.38 17.24 26.85
N ARG A 136 28.61 16.43 26.10
CA ARG A 136 27.94 15.24 26.65
C ARG A 136 28.92 14.13 27.05
N MET A 137 29.97 13.89 26.27
CA MET A 137 31.01 12.93 26.61
C MET A 137 31.80 13.36 27.86
N THR A 138 32.13 14.65 27.97
CA THR A 138 32.79 15.21 29.17
C THR A 138 31.89 15.09 30.41
N ALA A 139 30.59 15.37 30.28
CA ALA A 139 29.63 15.18 31.36
C ALA A 139 29.49 13.71 31.77
N ASP A 140 29.68 12.78 30.83
CA ASP A 140 29.76 11.34 31.09
C ASP A 140 31.19 10.90 31.54
N GLY A 141 32.07 11.84 31.88
CA GLY A 141 33.37 11.57 32.49
C GLY A 141 34.47 11.12 31.52
N LEU A 142 34.33 11.36 30.22
CA LEU A 142 35.42 11.15 29.26
C LEU A 142 36.37 12.36 29.25
N SER A 143 37.68 12.08 29.17
CA SER A 143 38.70 13.11 28.95
C SER A 143 38.76 13.55 27.48
N GLU A 144 39.43 14.67 27.18
CA GLU A 144 39.65 15.09 25.78
C GLU A 144 40.44 14.04 24.98
N THR A 145 41.35 13.31 25.62
CA THR A 145 42.06 12.19 24.98
C THR A 145 41.13 11.04 24.63
N ASP A 146 40.11 10.78 25.45
CA ASP A 146 39.11 9.74 25.16
C ASP A 146 38.16 10.17 24.06
N ILE A 147 37.77 11.45 24.04
CA ILE A 147 36.95 12.04 22.99
C ILE A 147 37.68 11.97 21.64
N ALA A 148 38.99 12.28 21.63
CA ALA A 148 39.82 12.08 20.44
C ALA A 148 39.85 10.61 20.01
N ALA A 149 39.99 9.67 20.95
CA ALA A 149 39.96 8.25 20.65
C ALA A 149 38.59 7.76 20.12
N VAL A 150 37.46 8.35 20.51
CA VAL A 150 36.14 8.10 19.90
C VAL A 150 36.12 8.55 18.44
N GLN A 151 36.68 9.73 18.14
CA GLN A 151 36.81 10.22 16.77
C GLN A 151 37.73 9.33 15.91
N ASP A 152 38.84 8.86 16.47
CA ASP A 152 39.73 7.91 15.82
C ASP A 152 39.06 6.56 15.59
N HIS A 153 38.23 6.09 16.52
CA HIS A 153 37.46 4.87 16.35
C HIS A 153 36.45 4.99 15.21
N LEU A 154 35.72 6.12 15.09
CA LEU A 154 34.85 6.38 13.93
C LEU A 154 35.63 6.32 12.60
N ASN A 155 36.83 6.89 12.57
CA ASN A 155 37.70 6.87 11.39
C ASN A 155 38.18 5.45 11.09
N LEU A 156 38.60 4.70 12.11
CA LEU A 156 39.04 3.31 11.99
C LEU A 156 37.95 2.40 11.43
N LEU A 157 36.70 2.55 11.89
CA LEU A 157 35.56 1.79 11.36
C LEU A 157 35.33 2.07 9.87
N ARG A 158 35.52 3.31 9.41
CA ARG A 158 35.38 3.69 8.00
C ARG A 158 36.52 3.16 7.13
N VAL A 159 37.76 3.34 7.58
CA VAL A 159 38.96 2.86 6.88
C VAL A 159 38.89 1.35 6.68
N ASN A 160 38.44 0.62 7.71
CA ASN A 160 38.27 -0.83 7.65
C ASN A 160 36.97 -1.30 6.97
N LYS A 161 36.18 -0.37 6.39
CA LYS A 161 34.92 -0.67 5.71
C LYS A 161 33.91 -1.44 6.57
N LEU A 162 33.93 -1.16 7.88
CA LEU A 162 32.95 -1.66 8.86
C LEU A 162 31.76 -0.70 9.00
N VAL A 163 31.93 0.56 8.60
CA VAL A 163 30.85 1.57 8.47
C VAL A 163 30.89 2.15 7.05
N PRO A 164 29.77 2.09 6.28
CA PRO A 164 28.51 1.39 6.59
C PRO A 164 28.72 -0.10 6.87
N THR A 165 27.84 -0.68 7.67
CA THR A 165 27.88 -2.12 7.97
C THR A 165 27.81 -2.91 6.67
N ASN A 166 28.58 -3.99 6.58
CA ASN A 166 28.65 -4.80 5.36
C ASN A 166 27.24 -5.23 4.91
N ARG A 167 26.94 -4.98 3.62
CA ARG A 167 25.62 -5.20 3.02
C ARG A 167 25.08 -6.61 3.23
N HIS A 168 25.93 -7.64 3.20
CA HIS A 168 25.48 -9.02 3.41
C HIS A 168 24.93 -9.24 4.85
N ILE A 169 25.51 -8.59 5.85
CA ILE A 169 25.02 -8.66 7.23
C ILE A 169 23.64 -8.02 7.33
N LEU A 170 23.47 -6.84 6.73
CA LEU A 170 22.20 -6.13 6.71
C LEU A 170 21.12 -6.90 5.96
N GLN A 171 21.45 -7.53 4.83
CA GLN A 171 20.55 -8.42 4.10
C GLN A 171 20.09 -9.59 4.99
N ARG A 172 21.04 -10.28 5.64
CA ARG A 172 20.72 -11.38 6.54
C ARG A 172 19.79 -10.96 7.68
N MET A 173 19.95 -9.75 8.22
CA MET A 173 19.05 -9.21 9.24
C MET A 173 17.61 -9.04 8.71
N VAL A 174 17.47 -8.50 7.51
CA VAL A 174 16.16 -8.29 6.87
C VAL A 174 15.51 -9.62 6.48
N ASP A 175 16.29 -10.54 5.92
CA ASP A 175 15.83 -11.86 5.51
C ASP A 175 15.35 -12.69 6.72
N ALA A 176 16.05 -12.59 7.87
CA ALA A 176 15.71 -13.31 9.09
C ALA A 176 14.33 -12.97 9.66
N VAL A 177 13.79 -11.79 9.34
CA VAL A 177 12.43 -11.37 9.75
C VAL A 177 11.39 -11.54 8.64
N GLY A 178 11.75 -12.27 7.57
CA GLY A 178 10.86 -12.57 6.46
C GLY A 178 10.53 -11.35 5.59
N ALA A 179 11.35 -10.29 5.63
CA ALA A 179 11.16 -9.10 4.83
C ALA A 179 12.06 -9.13 3.58
N THR A 180 11.70 -8.37 2.55
CA THR A 180 12.50 -8.27 1.33
C THR A 180 13.63 -7.25 1.50
N PRO A 181 14.89 -7.54 1.08
CA PRO A 181 16.03 -6.64 1.24
C PRO A 181 16.04 -5.49 0.22
N THR A 182 15.02 -4.63 0.30
CA THR A 182 14.93 -3.37 -0.46
C THR A 182 15.97 -2.37 0.05
N ALA A 183 16.34 -1.38 -0.77
CA ALA A 183 17.29 -0.33 -0.34
C ALA A 183 16.83 0.35 0.97
N MET A 184 15.53 0.64 1.08
CA MET A 184 14.95 1.25 2.29
C MET A 184 15.05 0.33 3.52
N ASN A 185 14.78 -0.97 3.37
CA ASN A 185 14.89 -1.91 4.50
C ASN A 185 16.35 -2.12 4.92
N ILE A 186 17.29 -2.06 3.97
CA ILE A 186 18.72 -2.10 4.28
C ILE A 186 19.15 -0.87 5.06
N ASP A 187 18.63 0.32 4.72
CA ASP A 187 18.90 1.55 5.49
C ASP A 187 18.30 1.50 6.90
N VAL A 188 17.08 0.96 7.05
CA VAL A 188 16.47 0.72 8.37
C VAL A 188 17.27 -0.32 9.17
N ALA A 189 17.75 -1.38 8.52
CA ALA A 189 18.60 -2.37 9.17
C ALA A 189 19.95 -1.78 9.61
N GLN A 190 20.52 -0.85 8.84
CA GLN A 190 21.74 -0.12 9.21
C GLN A 190 21.55 0.67 10.51
N GLY A 191 20.47 1.45 10.61
CA GLY A 191 20.13 2.17 11.85
C GLY A 191 19.84 1.21 13.01
N THR A 192 19.09 0.14 12.75
CA THR A 192 18.79 -0.88 13.78
C THR A 192 20.05 -1.57 14.29
N TYR A 193 21.03 -1.84 13.41
CA TYR A 193 22.32 -2.40 13.78
C TYR A 193 23.10 -1.47 14.71
N PHE A 194 23.21 -0.17 14.36
CA PHE A 194 23.89 0.81 15.22
C PHE A 194 23.20 0.94 16.58
N ARG A 195 21.87 1.00 16.60
CA ARG A 195 21.10 1.01 17.85
C ARG A 195 21.35 -0.23 18.70
N GLY A 196 21.37 -1.41 18.10
CA GLY A 196 21.63 -2.67 18.81
C GLY A 196 23.04 -2.74 19.38
N MET A 197 24.05 -2.32 18.62
CA MET A 197 25.44 -2.20 19.09
C MET A 197 25.54 -1.26 20.28
N LYS A 198 24.92 -0.09 20.21
CA LYS A 198 24.87 0.89 21.30
C LYS A 198 24.28 0.27 22.57
N LEU A 199 23.14 -0.42 22.45
CA LEU A 199 22.48 -1.05 23.60
C LEU A 199 23.33 -2.17 24.21
N ALA A 200 23.93 -3.03 23.39
CA ALA A 200 24.81 -4.10 23.90
C ALA A 200 26.08 -3.54 24.57
N LEU A 201 26.64 -2.44 24.04
CA LEU A 201 27.79 -1.78 24.63
C LEU A 201 27.44 -1.04 25.92
N ALA A 202 26.20 -0.56 26.10
CA ALA A 202 25.75 0.10 27.31
C ALA A 202 25.78 -0.81 28.54
N GLU A 203 25.70 -2.13 28.35
CA GLU A 203 25.83 -3.15 29.39
C GLU A 203 27.31 -3.35 29.84
N ILE A 204 27.99 -2.27 30.19
CA ILE A 204 29.38 -2.29 30.67
C ILE A 204 29.47 -2.95 32.05
N ASP A 205 28.54 -2.63 32.95
CA ASP A 205 28.54 -3.15 34.32
C ASP A 205 28.20 -4.65 34.38
N ARG A 206 27.46 -5.17 33.39
CA ARG A 206 27.30 -6.62 33.19
C ARG A 206 28.64 -7.33 32.99
N ARG A 207 29.56 -6.69 32.26
CA ARG A 207 30.87 -7.25 31.92
C ARG A 207 31.89 -7.02 33.02
N TYR A 208 31.89 -5.86 33.66
CA TYR A 208 32.95 -5.46 34.60
C TYR A 208 32.46 -5.20 36.03
N GLY A 209 31.20 -4.80 36.21
CA GLY A 209 30.60 -4.49 37.52
C GLY A 209 30.06 -5.70 38.32
N GLY A 210 30.07 -6.91 37.75
CA GLY A 210 29.78 -8.15 38.48
C GLY A 210 28.31 -8.42 38.79
N SER A 211 27.38 -7.59 38.30
CA SER A 211 25.94 -7.81 38.44
C SER A 211 25.33 -8.17 37.09
N ARG A 212 24.62 -9.29 37.03
CA ARG A 212 23.85 -9.73 35.85
C ARG A 212 22.41 -10.00 36.26
N VAL A 213 21.48 -9.49 35.46
CA VAL A 213 20.04 -9.63 35.74
C VAL A 213 19.62 -11.10 35.77
N GLU A 214 20.25 -11.95 34.95
CA GLU A 214 19.94 -13.38 34.92
C GLU A 214 20.42 -14.18 36.14
N ASP A 215 21.40 -13.67 36.90
CA ASP A 215 21.94 -14.34 38.07
C ASP A 215 20.95 -14.25 39.26
N GLU A 216 20.04 -13.28 39.22
CA GLU A 216 19.00 -13.10 40.23
C GLU A 216 18.05 -14.33 40.29
N GLY A 217 17.94 -14.93 41.48
CA GLY A 217 17.12 -16.14 41.68
C GLY A 217 17.55 -17.35 40.83
N LEU A 218 18.75 -17.34 40.22
CA LEU A 218 19.23 -18.46 39.40
C LEU A 218 19.44 -19.71 40.25
N VAL A 219 20.04 -19.56 41.44
CA VAL A 219 20.26 -20.65 42.39
C VAL A 219 18.93 -21.26 42.80
N ASP A 220 17.92 -20.45 43.12
CA ASP A 220 16.59 -20.93 43.49
C ASP A 220 15.93 -21.73 42.35
N ARG A 221 16.02 -21.22 41.11
CA ARG A 221 15.54 -21.94 39.91
C ARG A 221 16.26 -23.27 39.69
N MET A 222 17.56 -23.32 39.91
CA MET A 222 18.35 -24.56 39.79
C MET A 222 18.00 -25.56 40.89
N LEU A 223 17.75 -25.09 42.12
CA LEU A 223 17.33 -25.93 43.25
C LEU A 223 15.92 -26.49 43.04
N VAL A 224 14.99 -25.72 42.49
CA VAL A 224 13.64 -26.20 42.10
C VAL A 224 13.73 -27.27 41.01
N THR A 225 14.60 -27.08 40.00
CA THR A 225 14.73 -28.00 38.87
C THR A 225 15.42 -29.32 39.25
N ARG A 226 16.23 -29.34 40.31
CA ARG A 226 16.87 -30.55 40.85
C ARG A 226 15.90 -31.53 41.53
N GLY A 227 14.69 -31.07 41.86
CA GLY A 227 13.63 -31.89 42.46
C GLY A 227 12.90 -32.82 41.47
N ASP A 228 13.04 -32.58 40.17
CA ASP A 228 12.49 -33.42 39.10
C ASP A 228 13.62 -34.16 38.36
N PRO A 229 13.54 -35.49 38.16
CA PRO A 229 14.54 -36.21 37.38
C PRO A 229 14.50 -35.75 35.91
N PRO A 230 15.64 -35.58 35.25
CA PRO A 230 15.69 -35.07 33.89
C PRO A 230 15.10 -36.10 32.91
N GLN A 231 13.99 -35.73 32.26
CA GLN A 231 13.44 -36.48 31.13
C GLN A 231 14.40 -36.30 29.93
N GLN A 232 15.16 -37.34 29.62
CA GLN A 232 16.03 -37.37 28.44
C GLN A 232 15.19 -37.18 27.18
N VAL A 233 15.39 -36.04 26.50
CA VAL A 233 14.91 -35.83 25.13
C VAL A 233 15.88 -36.56 24.19
N LEU A 234 15.58 -37.82 23.90
CA LEU A 234 16.22 -38.55 22.80
C LEU A 234 15.58 -38.08 21.49
N SER A 235 16.39 -37.45 20.65
CA SER A 235 16.14 -37.25 19.22
C SER A 235 15.86 -38.58 18.54
N SER A 236 14.77 -38.71 17.78
CA SER A 236 14.59 -39.85 16.87
C SER A 236 14.69 -39.39 15.41
N GLU A 237 15.81 -39.74 14.81
CA GLU A 237 15.92 -39.92 13.36
C GLU A 237 15.23 -41.22 12.93
N ALA A 238 14.93 -41.27 11.63
CA ALA A 238 14.14 -42.26 10.92
C ALA A 238 14.63 -43.71 11.06
N GLY A 239 13.66 -44.64 11.05
CA GLY A 239 13.92 -46.07 10.93
C GLY A 239 12.64 -46.90 10.95
N SER A 240 12.16 -47.23 9.76
CA SER A 240 11.04 -48.14 9.48
C SER A 240 11.18 -49.51 10.13
N HIS A 241 10.13 -50.00 10.81
CA HIS A 241 9.69 -51.39 10.68
C HIS A 241 8.19 -51.53 10.98
N ALA A 242 7.50 -52.19 10.07
CA ALA A 242 6.09 -52.51 10.10
C ALA A 242 5.72 -53.38 11.31
N ARG A 243 4.66 -52.98 12.02
CA ARG A 243 3.72 -53.92 12.65
C ARG A 243 2.31 -53.45 12.37
N GLN A 244 1.56 -54.30 11.68
CA GLN A 244 0.11 -54.25 11.63
C GLN A 244 -0.42 -54.42 13.05
N SER A 245 -1.20 -53.44 13.50
CA SER A 245 -2.08 -53.55 14.65
C SER A 245 -3.28 -52.68 14.32
N ASP A 246 -4.45 -53.30 14.27
CA ASP A 246 -5.73 -52.66 13.98
C ASP A 246 -5.88 -51.33 14.75
N PRO A 247 -6.39 -50.26 14.10
CA PRO A 247 -6.60 -49.01 14.81
C PRO A 247 -7.80 -49.18 15.76
N PRO A 248 -7.68 -48.80 17.04
CA PRO A 248 -8.86 -48.58 17.85
C PRO A 248 -9.64 -47.42 17.22
N LYS A 249 -10.92 -47.68 16.94
CA LYS A 249 -11.88 -46.70 16.42
C LYS A 249 -11.84 -45.45 17.29
N ALA A 250 -11.21 -44.40 16.78
CA ALA A 250 -11.22 -43.10 17.42
C ALA A 250 -12.67 -42.63 17.49
N GLU A 251 -13.22 -42.61 18.70
CA GLU A 251 -14.43 -41.86 18.99
C GLU A 251 -14.13 -40.38 18.70
N SER A 252 -14.69 -39.90 17.58
CA SER A 252 -14.61 -38.50 17.19
C SER A 252 -15.25 -37.66 18.29
N ARG A 253 -14.45 -36.85 19.00
CA ARG A 253 -15.00 -35.72 19.77
C ARG A 253 -15.92 -34.93 18.84
N PRO A 254 -17.19 -34.68 19.19
CA PRO A 254 -18.06 -33.84 18.37
C PRO A 254 -17.43 -32.45 18.28
N THR A 255 -17.07 -32.04 17.05
CA THR A 255 -16.73 -30.65 16.78
C THR A 255 -17.93 -29.81 17.18
N PRO A 256 -17.77 -28.72 17.95
CA PRO A 256 -18.89 -27.86 18.29
C PRO A 256 -19.58 -27.38 17.00
N SER A 257 -20.85 -27.74 16.83
CA SER A 257 -21.66 -27.35 15.66
C SER A 257 -21.85 -25.83 15.66
N VAL A 258 -21.60 -25.18 14.54
CA VAL A 258 -21.75 -23.71 14.39
C VAL A 258 -22.89 -23.47 13.43
N ALA A 259 -23.97 -22.81 13.86
CA ALA A 259 -25.12 -22.63 12.99
C ALA A 259 -24.78 -21.77 11.76
N MET A 260 -25.32 -22.11 10.59
CA MET A 260 -25.12 -21.33 9.35
C MET A 260 -25.60 -19.87 9.50
N ALA A 261 -26.62 -19.64 10.33
CA ALA A 261 -27.09 -18.30 10.67
C ALA A 261 -26.01 -17.46 11.39
N ASP A 262 -25.10 -18.08 12.15
CA ASP A 262 -23.99 -17.38 12.83
C ASP A 262 -22.93 -16.86 11.86
N PHE A 263 -22.98 -17.25 10.57
CA PHE A 263 -22.16 -16.62 9.54
C PHE A 263 -22.38 -15.10 9.45
N SER A 264 -23.58 -14.62 9.80
CA SER A 264 -23.89 -13.19 9.89
C SER A 264 -23.05 -12.47 10.94
N LYS A 265 -22.77 -13.11 12.08
CA LYS A 265 -21.93 -12.55 13.15
C LYS A 265 -20.49 -12.34 12.67
N PHE A 266 -19.91 -13.33 11.99
CA PHE A 266 -18.58 -13.18 11.40
C PHE A 266 -18.56 -12.08 10.32
N ALA A 267 -19.63 -11.95 9.55
CA ALA A 267 -19.75 -10.88 8.56
C ALA A 267 -19.80 -9.50 9.23
N ASP A 268 -20.60 -9.33 10.27
CA ASP A 268 -20.72 -8.07 11.01
C ASP A 268 -19.43 -7.73 11.78
N ASP A 269 -18.71 -8.71 12.35
CA ASP A 269 -17.42 -8.50 13.00
C ASP A 269 -16.36 -8.00 12.00
N VAL A 270 -16.29 -8.59 10.80
CA VAL A 270 -15.40 -8.13 9.72
C VAL A 270 -15.76 -6.72 9.26
N ILE A 271 -17.06 -6.44 9.13
CA ILE A 271 -17.55 -5.10 8.78
C ILE A 271 -17.13 -4.09 9.85
N LEU A 272 -17.34 -4.41 11.13
CA LEU A 272 -17.02 -3.53 12.24
C LEU A 272 -15.52 -3.27 12.34
N HIS A 273 -14.68 -4.30 12.21
CA HIS A 273 -13.22 -4.16 12.23
C HIS A 273 -12.72 -3.26 11.10
N ASN A 274 -13.15 -3.52 9.86
CA ASN A 274 -12.72 -2.71 8.73
C ASN A 274 -13.30 -1.28 8.75
N ALA A 275 -14.45 -1.07 9.38
CA ALA A 275 -15.00 0.26 9.61
C ALA A 275 -14.16 1.03 10.64
N ARG A 276 -13.78 0.39 11.76
CA ARG A 276 -12.94 0.99 12.81
C ARG A 276 -11.57 1.41 12.28
N ASP A 277 -10.98 0.60 11.39
CA ASP A 277 -9.69 0.89 10.77
C ASP A 277 -9.78 1.96 9.66
N GLY A 278 -10.99 2.44 9.33
CA GLY A 278 -11.22 3.38 8.23
C GLY A 278 -10.98 2.78 6.84
N HIS A 279 -10.89 1.44 6.74
CA HIS A 279 -10.66 0.74 5.48
C HIS A 279 -11.93 0.66 4.61
N TRP A 280 -13.11 0.55 5.23
CA TRP A 280 -14.38 0.38 4.51
C TRP A 280 -15.35 1.55 4.72
N ASP A 281 -15.80 2.14 3.61
CA ASP A 281 -16.89 3.11 3.61
C ASP A 281 -18.27 2.44 3.79
N ASP A 282 -19.29 3.21 4.15
CA ASP A 282 -20.67 2.72 4.36
C ASP A 282 -21.19 1.88 3.18
N LYS A 283 -20.80 2.26 1.96
CA LYS A 283 -21.19 1.55 0.75
C LYS A 283 -20.58 0.14 0.72
N THR A 284 -19.30 0.02 1.04
CA THR A 284 -18.57 -1.26 1.07
C THR A 284 -19.15 -2.17 2.16
N GLN A 285 -19.45 -1.61 3.33
CA GLN A 285 -20.07 -2.33 4.45
C GLN A 285 -21.45 -2.90 4.05
N ARG A 286 -22.31 -2.10 3.40
CA ARG A 286 -23.62 -2.55 2.89
C ARG A 286 -23.49 -3.68 1.86
N GLN A 287 -22.50 -3.60 0.99
CA GLN A 287 -22.25 -4.64 -0.02
C GLN A 287 -21.81 -5.97 0.62
N ALA A 288 -20.93 -5.92 1.62
CA ALA A 288 -20.49 -7.11 2.36
C ALA A 288 -21.65 -7.74 3.14
N ARG A 289 -22.49 -6.94 3.80
CA ARG A 289 -23.69 -7.45 4.50
C ARG A 289 -24.68 -8.10 3.55
N SER A 290 -24.99 -7.41 2.44
CA SER A 290 -25.95 -7.91 1.45
C SER A 290 -25.56 -9.27 0.87
N ILE A 291 -24.28 -9.46 0.48
CA ILE A 291 -23.83 -10.75 -0.06
C ILE A 291 -23.80 -11.85 1.01
N SER A 292 -23.46 -11.51 2.25
CA SER A 292 -23.44 -12.48 3.37
C SER A 292 -24.85 -12.98 3.69
N ASN A 293 -25.83 -12.08 3.71
CA ASN A 293 -27.23 -12.44 3.91
C ASN A 293 -27.77 -13.32 2.77
N LEU A 294 -27.43 -12.99 1.52
CA LEU A 294 -27.80 -13.80 0.36
C LEU A 294 -27.14 -15.18 0.42
N PHE A 295 -25.87 -15.26 0.84
CA PHE A 295 -25.15 -16.52 1.01
C PHE A 295 -25.81 -17.42 2.06
N ILE A 296 -26.11 -16.87 3.25
CA ILE A 296 -26.82 -17.59 4.32
C ILE A 296 -28.18 -18.09 3.82
N LYS A 297 -28.96 -17.21 3.19
CA LYS A 297 -30.27 -17.55 2.64
C LYS A 297 -30.18 -18.70 1.62
N PHE A 298 -29.19 -18.66 0.74
CA PHE A 298 -28.94 -19.71 -0.25
C PHE A 298 -28.56 -21.04 0.41
N MET A 299 -27.64 -21.01 1.38
CA MET A 299 -27.20 -22.23 2.07
C MET A 299 -28.34 -22.89 2.84
N LEU A 300 -29.21 -22.11 3.48
CA LEU A 300 -30.35 -22.63 4.24
C LEU A 300 -31.49 -23.13 3.35
N GLN A 301 -31.86 -22.38 2.31
CA GLN A 301 -33.06 -22.66 1.51
C GLN A 301 -32.82 -23.64 0.36
N ASP A 302 -31.66 -23.56 -0.31
CA ASP A 302 -31.39 -24.33 -1.54
C ASP A 302 -30.43 -25.50 -1.29
N GLN A 303 -29.42 -25.31 -0.44
CA GLN A 303 -28.45 -26.38 -0.11
C GLN A 303 -28.79 -27.13 1.19
N HIS A 304 -29.76 -26.65 1.97
CA HIS A 304 -30.18 -27.21 3.25
C HIS A 304 -29.03 -27.43 4.25
N VAL A 305 -27.99 -26.59 4.19
CA VAL A 305 -26.82 -26.65 5.08
C VAL A 305 -27.11 -25.80 6.32
N GLN A 306 -27.44 -26.47 7.42
CA GLN A 306 -27.76 -25.83 8.72
C GLN A 306 -26.51 -25.57 9.58
N ASP A 307 -25.48 -26.40 9.43
CA ASP A 307 -24.21 -26.29 10.17
C ASP A 307 -23.11 -25.78 9.23
N LEU A 308 -22.42 -24.72 9.65
CA LEU A 308 -21.30 -24.13 8.95
C LEU A 308 -20.13 -25.11 8.81
N ASN A 309 -19.96 -26.04 9.75
CA ASN A 309 -18.94 -27.10 9.65
C ASN A 309 -19.23 -28.10 8.51
N ALA A 310 -20.49 -28.23 8.09
CA ALA A 310 -20.89 -29.09 6.98
C ALA A 310 -20.72 -28.41 5.60
N LEU A 311 -20.29 -27.14 5.57
CA LEU A 311 -20.04 -26.44 4.32
C LEU A 311 -18.86 -27.06 3.56
N ARG A 312 -19.03 -27.25 2.25
CA ARG A 312 -18.02 -27.86 1.35
C ARG A 312 -17.87 -27.02 0.10
N GLN A 313 -16.75 -27.20 -0.62
CA GLN A 313 -16.46 -26.54 -1.90
C GLN A 313 -17.64 -26.60 -2.89
N GLN A 314 -18.30 -27.76 -3.01
CA GLN A 314 -19.43 -27.97 -3.91
C GLN A 314 -20.63 -27.05 -3.61
N HIS A 315 -20.91 -26.74 -2.34
CA HIS A 315 -22.03 -25.88 -1.96
C HIS A 315 -21.75 -24.44 -2.40
N VAL A 316 -20.51 -23.98 -2.21
CA VAL A 316 -20.07 -22.66 -2.65
C VAL A 316 -20.02 -22.57 -4.18
N GLY A 317 -19.64 -23.65 -4.86
CA GLY A 317 -19.74 -23.76 -6.33
C GLY A 317 -21.17 -23.52 -6.83
N LYS A 318 -22.16 -24.19 -6.26
CA LYS A 318 -23.58 -23.99 -6.60
C LYS A 318 -24.07 -22.58 -6.31
N PHE A 319 -23.58 -21.94 -5.24
CA PHE A 319 -23.87 -20.54 -4.98
C PHE A 319 -23.31 -19.62 -6.08
N VAL A 320 -22.11 -19.90 -6.58
CA VAL A 320 -21.51 -19.17 -7.70
C VAL A 320 -22.31 -19.39 -8.99
N ASP A 321 -22.78 -20.61 -9.25
CA ASP A 321 -23.65 -20.90 -10.40
C ASP A 321 -24.97 -20.13 -10.31
N PHE A 322 -25.58 -20.09 -9.13
CA PHE A 322 -26.76 -19.28 -8.86
C PHE A 322 -26.52 -17.79 -9.16
N LEU A 323 -25.41 -17.22 -8.69
CA LEU A 323 -25.06 -15.83 -8.98
C LEU A 323 -24.80 -15.56 -10.47
N ARG A 324 -24.32 -16.55 -11.22
CA ARG A 324 -23.97 -16.41 -12.64
C ARG A 324 -25.14 -16.59 -13.58
N SER A 325 -26.15 -17.37 -13.20
CA SER A 325 -27.17 -17.85 -14.14
C SER A 325 -28.60 -17.60 -13.67
N ASP A 326 -28.82 -17.58 -12.36
CA ASP A 326 -30.16 -17.76 -11.79
C ASP A 326 -30.66 -16.55 -10.99
N ILE A 327 -29.87 -15.47 -10.92
CA ILE A 327 -30.25 -14.23 -10.26
C ILE A 327 -30.43 -13.10 -11.28
N TYR A 328 -31.39 -12.21 -11.04
CA TYR A 328 -31.58 -11.03 -11.87
C TYR A 328 -30.40 -10.04 -11.69
N LYS A 329 -29.85 -9.52 -12.80
CA LYS A 329 -28.66 -8.65 -12.81
C LYS A 329 -28.77 -7.39 -11.94
N ASN A 330 -29.98 -6.89 -11.71
CA ASN A 330 -30.24 -5.69 -10.92
C ASN A 330 -30.72 -6.00 -9.49
N TYR A 331 -30.59 -7.25 -9.03
CA TYR A 331 -30.91 -7.66 -7.66
C TYR A 331 -30.27 -6.74 -6.61
N GLY A 332 -31.05 -6.36 -5.60
CA GLY A 332 -30.60 -5.51 -4.48
C GLY A 332 -30.71 -4.01 -4.75
N LYS A 333 -31.31 -3.60 -5.87
CA LYS A 333 -31.68 -2.19 -6.13
C LYS A 333 -33.05 -1.81 -5.58
N SER A 334 -33.91 -2.79 -5.30
CA SER A 334 -35.24 -2.59 -4.71
C SER A 334 -35.32 -3.19 -3.32
N ALA A 335 -35.95 -2.50 -2.37
CA ALA A 335 -36.20 -3.02 -1.03
C ALA A 335 -37.02 -4.32 -1.04
N LYS A 336 -37.83 -4.54 -2.08
CA LYS A 336 -38.62 -5.78 -2.26
C LYS A 336 -37.74 -7.02 -2.48
N ASP A 337 -36.50 -6.85 -2.94
CA ASP A 337 -35.59 -7.97 -3.22
C ASP A 337 -35.02 -8.62 -1.95
N GLU A 338 -34.98 -7.88 -0.85
CA GLU A 338 -34.42 -8.35 0.42
C GLU A 338 -35.32 -9.42 1.08
N GLY A 339 -36.63 -9.27 0.96
CA GLY A 339 -37.63 -10.20 1.49
C GLY A 339 -37.85 -11.46 0.66
N ARG A 340 -37.41 -11.50 -0.60
CA ARG A 340 -37.68 -12.63 -1.51
C ARG A 340 -36.93 -13.90 -1.10
N SER A 341 -37.57 -15.06 -1.27
CA SER A 341 -36.93 -16.38 -1.15
C SER A 341 -36.02 -16.68 -2.36
N ILE A 342 -35.13 -17.67 -2.24
CA ILE A 342 -34.28 -18.08 -3.38
C ILE A 342 -35.12 -18.55 -4.58
N ALA A 343 -36.23 -19.26 -4.34
CA ALA A 343 -37.15 -19.69 -5.39
C ALA A 343 -37.80 -18.51 -6.12
N GLU A 344 -38.23 -17.48 -5.37
CA GLU A 344 -38.77 -16.25 -5.96
C GLU A 344 -37.71 -15.47 -6.73
N LEU A 345 -36.46 -15.42 -6.25
CA LEU A 345 -35.37 -14.79 -6.98
C LEU A 345 -35.09 -15.48 -8.32
N ARG A 346 -35.14 -16.81 -8.36
CA ARG A 346 -35.07 -17.58 -9.62
C ARG A 346 -36.25 -17.27 -10.53
N ALA A 347 -37.47 -17.23 -10.00
CA ALA A 347 -38.66 -16.91 -10.78
C ALA A 347 -38.59 -15.50 -11.41
N VAL A 348 -38.12 -14.52 -10.66
CA VAL A 348 -37.87 -13.16 -11.18
C VAL A 348 -36.82 -13.20 -12.28
N ALA A 349 -35.69 -13.87 -12.07
CA ALA A 349 -34.67 -13.99 -13.12
C ALA A 349 -35.21 -14.67 -14.39
N MET A 350 -36.05 -15.70 -14.25
CA MET A 350 -36.69 -16.40 -15.36
C MET A 350 -37.71 -15.54 -16.12
N ALA A 351 -38.40 -14.61 -15.44
CA ALA A 351 -39.31 -13.66 -16.08
C ALA A 351 -38.57 -12.63 -16.97
N HIS A 352 -37.27 -12.44 -16.74
CA HIS A 352 -36.42 -11.56 -17.54
C HIS A 352 -35.72 -12.31 -18.68
N HIS A 353 -35.29 -11.54 -19.70
CA HIS A 353 -34.53 -12.06 -20.84
C HIS A 353 -33.20 -12.68 -20.36
N SER A 354 -32.70 -13.71 -21.05
CA SER A 354 -31.49 -14.45 -20.67
C SER A 354 -30.24 -13.55 -20.51
N SER A 355 -30.15 -12.45 -21.26
CA SER A 355 -29.07 -11.46 -21.16
C SER A 355 -29.09 -10.61 -19.88
N GLU A 356 -30.19 -10.62 -19.14
CA GLU A 356 -30.38 -9.92 -17.87
C GLU A 356 -30.26 -10.85 -16.66
N ARG A 357 -29.97 -12.12 -16.89
CA ARG A 357 -29.70 -13.11 -15.85
C ARG A 357 -28.20 -13.15 -15.55
N GLY A 358 -27.89 -13.32 -14.28
CA GLY A 358 -26.52 -13.38 -13.78
C GLY A 358 -25.87 -12.04 -13.48
N VAL A 359 -24.97 -12.05 -12.51
CA VAL A 359 -24.08 -10.92 -12.24
C VAL A 359 -22.86 -10.96 -13.15
N ALA A 360 -22.30 -9.78 -13.45
CA ALA A 360 -21.05 -9.68 -14.19
C ALA A 360 -19.88 -10.34 -13.43
N GLY A 361 -18.90 -10.86 -14.16
CA GLY A 361 -17.74 -11.56 -13.58
C GLY A 361 -16.95 -10.73 -12.55
N ASP A 362 -16.85 -9.41 -12.75
CA ASP A 362 -16.19 -8.52 -11.78
C ASP A 362 -16.99 -8.35 -10.49
N THR A 363 -18.32 -8.33 -10.61
CA THR A 363 -19.23 -8.29 -9.46
C THR A 363 -19.15 -9.60 -8.67
N LEU A 364 -19.15 -10.74 -9.36
CA LEU A 364 -18.93 -12.05 -8.73
C LEU A 364 -17.59 -12.09 -7.99
N ASN A 365 -16.50 -11.67 -8.64
CA ASN A 365 -15.17 -11.66 -8.03
C ASN A 365 -15.08 -10.74 -6.80
N ARG A 366 -15.83 -9.63 -6.79
CA ARG A 366 -15.97 -8.76 -5.62
C ARG A 366 -16.71 -9.46 -4.48
N HIS A 367 -17.82 -10.13 -4.78
CA HIS A 367 -18.56 -10.93 -3.80
C HIS A 367 -17.69 -12.02 -3.17
N LEU A 368 -16.97 -12.79 -3.98
CA LEU A 368 -16.02 -13.79 -3.50
C LEU A 368 -14.89 -13.20 -2.66
N THR A 369 -14.47 -11.96 -2.95
CA THR A 369 -13.46 -11.27 -2.13
C THR A 369 -14.00 -10.94 -0.73
N PHE A 370 -15.26 -10.52 -0.60
CA PHE A 370 -15.89 -10.31 0.71
C PHE A 370 -16.04 -11.62 1.47
N LEU A 371 -16.57 -12.67 0.81
CA LEU A 371 -16.70 -13.99 1.44
C LEU A 371 -15.33 -14.54 1.89
N ALA A 372 -14.26 -14.36 1.11
CA ALA A 372 -12.91 -14.78 1.51
C ALA A 372 -12.37 -14.05 2.75
N GLN A 373 -12.76 -12.79 2.97
CA GLN A 373 -12.40 -12.08 4.20
C GLN A 373 -13.16 -12.64 5.41
N ILE A 374 -14.46 -12.91 5.23
CA ILE A 374 -15.31 -13.48 6.28
C ILE A 374 -14.88 -14.92 6.63
N PHE A 375 -14.56 -15.74 5.62
CA PHE A 375 -14.09 -17.11 5.83
C PHE A 375 -12.79 -17.13 6.61
N ARG A 376 -11.79 -16.31 6.23
CA ARG A 376 -10.53 -16.20 6.98
C ARG A 376 -10.75 -15.76 8.43
N HIS A 377 -11.69 -14.85 8.65
CA HIS A 377 -12.04 -14.38 9.98
C HIS A 377 -12.69 -15.47 10.84
N ALA A 378 -13.58 -16.28 10.26
CA ALA A 378 -14.22 -17.42 10.91
C ALA A 378 -13.23 -18.56 11.20
N VAL A 379 -12.31 -18.86 10.27
CA VAL A 379 -11.23 -19.84 10.48
C VAL A 379 -10.35 -19.42 11.67
N ALA A 380 -9.97 -18.15 11.75
CA ALA A 380 -9.18 -17.61 12.88
C ALA A 380 -9.92 -17.68 14.23
N ARG A 381 -11.23 -17.91 14.24
CA ARG A 381 -12.10 -18.04 15.42
C ARG A 381 -12.55 -19.48 15.69
N GLY A 382 -11.96 -20.46 15.01
CA GLY A 382 -12.14 -21.88 15.29
C GLY A 382 -13.05 -22.64 14.31
N VAL A 383 -13.56 -22.00 13.26
CA VAL A 383 -14.33 -22.70 12.20
C VAL A 383 -13.37 -23.26 11.15
N GLY A 384 -12.64 -24.31 11.52
CA GLY A 384 -11.57 -24.88 10.69
C GLY A 384 -12.02 -25.42 9.33
N SER A 385 -13.28 -25.90 9.21
CA SER A 385 -13.83 -26.47 7.96
C SER A 385 -13.80 -25.54 6.77
N LEU A 386 -13.80 -24.22 7.01
CA LEU A 386 -13.79 -23.21 5.96
C LEU A 386 -12.41 -23.03 5.32
N ALA A 387 -11.34 -23.50 5.96
CA ALA A 387 -9.97 -23.40 5.43
C ALA A 387 -9.78 -24.26 4.18
N ASP A 388 -10.54 -25.34 4.03
CA ASP A 388 -10.46 -26.27 2.91
C ASP A 388 -11.22 -25.76 1.66
N ILE A 389 -11.93 -24.64 1.76
CA ILE A 389 -12.73 -24.08 0.67
C ILE A 389 -11.90 -23.07 -0.13
N ASP A 390 -11.54 -23.44 -1.36
CA ASP A 390 -10.83 -22.58 -2.29
C ASP A 390 -11.79 -21.68 -3.09
N LEU A 391 -11.97 -20.44 -2.61
CA LEU A 391 -12.74 -19.41 -3.31
C LEU A 391 -12.03 -18.84 -4.54
N VAL A 392 -10.71 -18.99 -4.67
CA VAL A 392 -9.93 -18.50 -5.81
C VAL A 392 -10.25 -19.33 -7.05
N ALA A 393 -10.38 -20.65 -6.89
CA ALA A 393 -10.79 -21.57 -7.95
C ALA A 393 -12.17 -21.23 -8.57
N LEU A 394 -13.05 -20.55 -7.82
CA LEU A 394 -14.41 -20.20 -8.26
C LEU A 394 -14.51 -18.83 -8.94
N ARG A 395 -13.40 -18.08 -9.02
CA ARG A 395 -13.39 -16.73 -9.61
C ARG A 395 -13.61 -16.76 -11.12
N SER A 396 -14.30 -15.74 -11.62
CA SER A 396 -14.43 -15.53 -13.06
C SER A 396 -13.09 -15.12 -13.66
N LYS A 397 -12.66 -15.84 -14.70
CA LYS A 397 -11.55 -15.42 -15.55
C LYS A 397 -11.96 -14.13 -16.26
N GLY A 398 -11.26 -13.03 -15.97
CA GLY A 398 -11.51 -11.74 -16.62
C GLY A 398 -11.26 -11.81 -18.13
N LYS A 399 -12.01 -11.03 -18.92
CA LYS A 399 -11.64 -10.82 -20.32
C LYS A 399 -10.29 -10.10 -20.34
N LYS A 400 -9.31 -10.62 -21.08
CA LYS A 400 -8.02 -9.96 -21.32
C LYS A 400 -8.23 -8.72 -22.20
N LYS A 401 -8.86 -7.67 -21.68
CA LYS A 401 -8.87 -6.35 -22.30
C LYS A 401 -7.76 -5.52 -21.68
N ARG A 402 -7.00 -4.81 -22.51
CA ARG A 402 -6.04 -3.83 -22.02
C ARG A 402 -6.85 -2.73 -21.33
N ALA A 403 -6.39 -2.24 -20.17
CA ALA A 403 -7.07 -1.18 -19.41
C ALA A 403 -7.38 0.10 -20.23
N ARG A 404 -6.65 0.32 -21.34
CA ARG A 404 -6.90 1.41 -22.29
C ARG A 404 -8.19 1.22 -23.12
N ASP A 405 -8.56 -0.03 -23.36
CA ASP A 405 -9.65 -0.42 -24.26
C ASP A 405 -10.94 -0.75 -23.48
N GLU A 406 -10.89 -0.61 -22.16
CA GLU A 406 -12.01 -0.84 -21.24
C GLU A 406 -13.05 0.29 -21.28
N ARG A 407 -12.64 1.49 -21.70
CA ARG A 407 -13.51 2.63 -22.02
C ARG A 407 -13.04 3.28 -23.31
N ALA A 408 -13.82 3.18 -24.38
CA ALA A 408 -13.59 3.98 -25.58
C ALA A 408 -13.63 5.47 -25.19
N LYS A 409 -12.64 6.24 -25.65
CA LYS A 409 -12.70 7.69 -25.49
C LYS A 409 -13.86 8.21 -26.33
N LEU A 410 -14.60 9.17 -25.79
CA LEU A 410 -15.62 9.87 -26.56
C LEU A 410 -14.95 10.49 -27.80
N PRO A 411 -15.40 10.18 -29.02
CA PRO A 411 -14.87 10.80 -30.23
C PRO A 411 -14.96 12.33 -30.14
N PHE A 412 -14.00 13.04 -30.72
CA PHE A 412 -13.94 14.50 -30.64
C PHE A 412 -15.23 15.17 -31.13
N GLU A 413 -15.84 14.65 -32.20
CA GLU A 413 -17.10 15.16 -32.74
C GLU A 413 -18.26 15.03 -31.75
N GLN A 414 -18.35 13.92 -31.03
CA GLN A 414 -19.38 13.71 -30.01
C GLN A 414 -19.14 14.59 -28.78
N ALA A 415 -17.86 14.83 -28.42
CA ALA A 415 -17.53 15.79 -27.38
C ALA A 415 -17.89 17.23 -27.79
N ALA A 416 -17.61 17.61 -29.03
CA ALA A 416 -17.98 18.92 -29.58
C ALA A 416 -19.50 19.12 -29.61
N ALA A 417 -20.28 18.07 -29.91
CA ALA A 417 -21.74 18.12 -29.86
C ALA A 417 -22.28 18.47 -28.46
N ILE A 418 -21.64 17.98 -27.40
CA ILE A 418 -22.01 18.35 -26.02
C ILE A 418 -21.82 19.86 -25.80
N PHE A 419 -20.71 20.43 -26.26
CA PHE A 419 -20.43 21.87 -26.14
C PHE A 419 -21.24 22.75 -27.10
N ARG A 420 -22.10 22.16 -27.94
CA ARG A 420 -23.11 22.87 -28.74
C ARG A 420 -24.49 22.93 -28.06
N THR A 421 -24.65 22.29 -26.90
CA THR A 421 -25.93 22.29 -26.17
C THR A 421 -26.19 23.63 -25.46
N ALA A 422 -27.44 23.82 -25.01
CA ALA A 422 -27.93 25.05 -24.38
C ALA A 422 -27.05 25.58 -23.22
N PRO A 423 -26.53 24.74 -22.29
CA PRO A 423 -25.67 25.20 -21.21
C PRO A 423 -24.47 26.03 -21.66
N PHE A 424 -23.94 25.78 -22.86
CA PHE A 424 -22.70 26.39 -23.36
C PHE A 424 -22.89 27.51 -24.37
N ASN A 425 -24.09 27.65 -24.94
CA ASN A 425 -24.33 28.57 -26.05
C ASN A 425 -25.48 29.53 -25.78
N ASN A 426 -26.64 29.00 -25.36
CA ASN A 426 -27.84 29.80 -25.14
C ASN A 426 -28.88 29.01 -24.32
N CYS A 427 -28.99 29.30 -23.03
CA CYS A 427 -29.99 28.75 -22.12
C CYS A 427 -31.31 29.51 -22.21
N ALA A 428 -32.42 28.84 -21.95
CA ALA A 428 -33.73 29.49 -21.88
C ALA A 428 -33.86 30.43 -20.68
N ALA A 429 -33.44 29.96 -19.50
CA ALA A 429 -33.45 30.71 -18.24
C ALA A 429 -32.50 30.06 -17.21
N TRP A 430 -32.30 30.71 -16.06
CA TRP A 430 -31.40 30.22 -15.01
C TRP A 430 -31.84 28.88 -14.38
N ASP A 431 -33.15 28.59 -14.42
CA ASP A 431 -33.80 27.38 -13.90
C ASP A 431 -34.06 26.32 -14.99
N ARG A 432 -33.80 26.65 -16.25
CA ARG A 432 -34.01 25.80 -17.44
C ARG A 432 -32.76 25.80 -18.31
N LEU A 433 -31.71 25.20 -17.77
CA LEU A 433 -30.36 25.22 -18.34
C LEU A 433 -30.17 24.22 -19.49
N ASP A 434 -30.99 23.18 -19.56
CA ASP A 434 -30.98 22.15 -20.61
C ASP A 434 -31.82 22.54 -21.84
N GLU A 435 -32.67 23.56 -21.72
CA GLU A 435 -33.50 24.10 -22.80
C GLU A 435 -32.80 25.24 -23.56
N PRO A 436 -32.85 25.26 -24.90
CA PRO A 436 -32.30 26.35 -25.69
C PRO A 436 -33.13 27.63 -25.53
N GLY A 437 -32.44 28.76 -25.34
CA GLY A 437 -33.08 30.07 -25.30
C GLY A 437 -33.47 30.61 -26.67
N PRO A 438 -34.23 31.72 -26.73
CA PRO A 438 -34.56 32.37 -27.99
C PRO A 438 -33.29 32.78 -28.76
N ASP A 439 -33.34 32.63 -30.09
CA ASP A 439 -32.20 32.90 -30.96
C ASP A 439 -31.67 34.34 -30.79
N GLY A 440 -30.35 34.47 -30.67
CA GLY A 440 -29.65 35.76 -30.59
C GLY A 440 -29.47 36.35 -29.18
N LEU A 441 -30.13 35.81 -28.14
CA LEU A 441 -29.97 36.29 -26.76
C LEU A 441 -28.66 35.84 -26.09
N ASN A 442 -28.08 34.71 -26.50
CA ASN A 442 -26.83 34.14 -25.99
C ASN A 442 -26.74 34.11 -24.44
N GLN A 443 -27.80 33.66 -23.77
CA GLN A 443 -27.86 33.61 -22.31
C GLN A 443 -27.02 32.45 -21.79
N ILE A 444 -25.92 32.74 -21.09
CA ILE A 444 -25.03 31.72 -20.51
C ILE A 444 -24.99 31.87 -19.00
N PHE A 445 -25.33 30.81 -18.28
CA PHE A 445 -25.27 30.77 -16.82
C PHE A 445 -24.03 30.01 -16.36
N HIS A 446 -23.10 30.74 -15.74
CA HIS A 446 -21.80 30.26 -15.25
C HIS A 446 -21.94 29.43 -13.96
N CYS A 447 -22.74 28.38 -14.02
CA CYS A 447 -23.04 27.48 -12.90
C CYS A 447 -22.24 26.18 -12.99
N ALA A 448 -22.47 25.24 -12.04
CA ALA A 448 -21.79 23.96 -12.03
C ALA A 448 -21.99 23.16 -13.34
N LEU A 449 -23.17 23.24 -13.97
CA LEU A 449 -23.44 22.55 -15.23
C LEU A 449 -22.61 23.09 -16.40
N TYR A 450 -22.23 24.37 -16.36
CA TYR A 450 -21.34 24.98 -17.35
C TYR A 450 -19.87 24.62 -17.08
N PHE A 451 -19.38 24.87 -15.86
CA PHE A 451 -17.94 24.70 -15.58
C PHE A 451 -17.49 23.25 -15.44
N VAL A 452 -18.28 22.38 -14.80
CA VAL A 452 -17.83 21.02 -14.46
C VAL A 452 -17.55 20.18 -15.72
N PRO A 453 -18.38 20.16 -16.78
CA PRO A 453 -18.06 19.40 -17.99
C PRO A 453 -16.82 19.92 -18.73
N ILE A 454 -16.62 21.25 -18.78
CA ILE A 454 -15.40 21.86 -19.33
C ILE A 454 -14.18 21.36 -18.55
N LEU A 455 -14.23 21.46 -17.22
CA LEU A 455 -13.14 21.01 -16.35
C LEU A 455 -12.92 19.50 -16.45
N ILE A 456 -13.95 18.66 -16.52
CA ILE A 456 -13.82 17.21 -16.73
C ILE A 456 -13.09 16.92 -18.05
N TYR A 457 -13.47 17.61 -19.13
CA TYR A 457 -12.87 17.41 -20.44
C TYR A 457 -11.37 17.75 -20.44
N TYR A 458 -10.99 18.86 -19.80
CA TYR A 458 -9.60 19.33 -19.78
C TYR A 458 -8.72 18.66 -18.72
N THR A 459 -9.24 18.42 -17.52
CA THR A 459 -8.47 17.91 -16.37
C THR A 459 -8.54 16.39 -16.23
N GLY A 460 -9.64 15.78 -16.67
CA GLY A 460 -9.94 14.37 -16.40
C GLY A 460 -10.18 14.06 -14.92
N CYS A 461 -10.39 15.08 -14.07
CA CYS A 461 -10.78 14.91 -12.68
C CYS A 461 -12.15 14.24 -12.56
N ARG A 462 -12.39 13.55 -11.45
CA ARG A 462 -13.72 12.98 -11.19
C ARG A 462 -14.72 14.08 -10.92
N ARG A 463 -16.00 13.86 -11.27
CA ARG A 463 -17.07 14.82 -11.03
C ARG A 463 -17.14 15.25 -9.56
N GLU A 464 -17.06 14.29 -8.65
CA GLU A 464 -17.09 14.56 -7.21
C GLU A 464 -15.85 15.29 -6.67
N GLU A 465 -14.70 15.21 -7.36
CA GLU A 465 -13.51 15.97 -7.01
C GLU A 465 -13.71 17.44 -7.39
N LEU A 466 -14.26 17.70 -8.59
CA LEU A 466 -14.51 19.06 -9.09
C LEU A 466 -15.64 19.76 -8.34
N CYS A 467 -16.72 19.07 -8.01
CA CYS A 467 -17.85 19.65 -7.27
C CYS A 467 -17.54 19.94 -5.79
N ARG A 468 -16.38 19.51 -5.28
CA ARG A 468 -15.93 19.77 -3.90
C ARG A 468 -14.83 20.84 -3.82
N LEU A 469 -14.47 21.45 -4.94
CA LEU A 469 -13.45 22.49 -4.98
C LEU A 469 -13.95 23.76 -4.30
N MET A 470 -13.11 24.30 -3.43
CA MET A 470 -13.31 25.61 -2.83
C MET A 470 -12.59 26.68 -3.65
N VAL A 471 -12.98 27.95 -3.49
CA VAL A 471 -12.32 29.08 -4.18
C VAL A 471 -10.82 29.11 -3.86
N ASP A 472 -10.47 28.86 -2.59
CA ASP A 472 -9.07 28.78 -2.12
C ASP A 472 -8.25 27.64 -2.75
N ASP A 473 -8.92 26.66 -3.36
CA ASP A 473 -8.24 25.54 -4.00
C ASP A 473 -7.73 25.92 -5.39
N VAL A 474 -8.15 27.07 -5.95
CA VAL A 474 -7.78 27.61 -7.27
C VAL A 474 -6.56 28.53 -7.14
N VAL A 475 -5.42 28.09 -7.68
CA VAL A 475 -4.19 28.93 -7.70
C VAL A 475 -4.04 29.59 -9.07
N LEU A 476 -3.87 30.92 -9.08
CA LEU A 476 -3.74 31.73 -10.29
C LEU A 476 -2.29 32.03 -10.68
N ASP A 477 -1.33 31.82 -9.79
CA ASP A 477 0.07 32.15 -10.00
C ASP A 477 0.98 30.97 -9.62
N ASN A 478 1.83 30.53 -10.56
CA ASN A 478 2.72 29.38 -10.38
C ASN A 478 4.09 29.62 -11.03
N GLY A 479 4.62 30.84 -10.84
CA GLY A 479 5.93 31.25 -11.36
C GLY A 479 6.01 31.16 -12.88
N ASN A 480 7.12 30.64 -13.42
CA ASN A 480 7.41 30.61 -14.87
C ASN A 480 6.58 29.61 -15.70
N ILE A 481 5.51 29.03 -15.14
CA ILE A 481 4.60 28.11 -15.86
C ILE A 481 3.30 28.87 -16.17
N PRO A 482 2.98 29.13 -17.45
CA PRO A 482 1.79 29.90 -17.81
C PRO A 482 0.51 29.17 -17.37
N ILE A 483 -0.18 29.79 -16.41
CA ILE A 483 -1.56 29.57 -15.94
C ILE A 483 -1.95 28.09 -15.85
N SER A 484 -1.58 27.47 -14.72
CA SER A 484 -2.15 26.19 -14.30
C SER A 484 -3.16 26.47 -13.18
N ILE A 485 -4.46 26.29 -13.43
CA ILE A 485 -5.44 26.15 -12.35
C ILE A 485 -5.03 24.90 -11.56
N LEU A 486 -4.29 25.10 -10.47
CA LEU A 486 -4.10 24.07 -9.46
C LEU A 486 -5.42 23.93 -8.72
N LEU A 487 -5.82 22.70 -8.47
CA LEU A 487 -7.01 22.35 -7.70
C LEU A 487 -6.54 21.60 -6.47
N ARG A 488 -6.39 22.29 -5.35
CA ARG A 488 -5.85 21.74 -4.10
C ARG A 488 -6.99 21.36 -3.15
N THR A 489 -7.58 20.17 -3.28
CA THR A 489 -8.62 19.75 -2.32
C THR A 489 -8.07 19.73 -0.88
N ARG A 490 -8.52 20.65 -0.01
CA ARG A 490 -8.36 20.51 1.45
C ARG A 490 -9.32 19.41 1.93
N GLY A 491 -8.81 18.47 2.72
CA GLY A 491 -9.60 17.35 3.24
C GLY A 491 -10.69 17.80 4.21
N GLY A 492 -11.86 18.16 3.69
CA GLY A 492 -13.09 18.33 4.45
C GLY A 492 -13.78 16.98 4.67
N GLY A 493 -14.04 16.63 5.94
CA GLY A 493 -14.51 15.33 6.39
C GLY A 493 -15.81 14.83 5.76
N SER A 494 -15.71 13.87 4.86
CA SER A 494 -16.70 12.78 4.71
C SER A 494 -16.15 11.52 4.02
N ARG A 495 -14.86 11.51 3.65
CA ARG A 495 -14.08 10.28 3.42
C ARG A 495 -12.68 10.53 3.96
N THR A 496 -12.28 9.76 4.95
CA THR A 496 -10.90 9.69 5.43
C THR A 496 -10.01 9.23 4.28
N LEU A 497 -9.29 10.18 3.66
CA LEU A 497 -8.24 9.89 2.70
C LEU A 497 -6.97 9.57 3.49
N SER A 498 -6.72 8.29 3.76
CA SER A 498 -5.41 7.87 4.26
C SER A 498 -4.42 7.91 3.08
N ARG A 499 -3.44 8.81 3.18
CA ARG A 499 -2.36 9.13 2.23
C ARG A 499 -2.64 10.20 1.15
N SER A 500 -1.59 10.99 0.92
CA SER A 500 -1.39 12.15 0.03
C SER A 500 -1.56 11.90 -1.49
N GLY A 501 -2.22 10.82 -1.89
CA GLY A 501 -2.30 10.37 -3.29
C GLY A 501 -3.33 11.07 -4.18
N THR A 502 -4.02 12.11 -3.69
CA THR A 502 -5.13 12.75 -4.42
C THR A 502 -4.99 14.27 -4.57
N SER A 503 -3.90 14.85 -4.07
CA SER A 503 -3.46 16.19 -4.48
C SER A 503 -2.90 16.08 -5.89
N ARG A 504 -3.78 16.08 -6.89
CA ARG A 504 -3.39 15.94 -8.29
C ARG A 504 -3.22 17.33 -8.89
N CYS A 505 -1.98 17.74 -9.11
CA CYS A 505 -1.67 18.91 -9.93
C CYS A 505 -1.73 18.49 -11.40
N THR A 506 -2.65 19.06 -12.18
CA THR A 506 -2.76 18.81 -13.63
C THR A 506 -2.23 20.02 -14.41
N PRO A 507 -0.95 20.04 -14.83
CA PRO A 507 -0.44 21.10 -15.68
C PRO A 507 -0.71 20.76 -17.15
N ARG A 508 -1.54 21.57 -17.83
CA ARG A 508 -1.57 21.65 -19.29
C ARG A 508 -1.80 23.09 -19.72
N CYS A 509 -1.08 23.49 -20.76
CA CYS A 509 -1.13 24.82 -21.36
C CYS A 509 -2.57 25.18 -21.71
N PHE A 510 -3.12 26.18 -21.01
CA PHE A 510 -4.27 26.91 -21.49
C PHE A 510 -3.84 27.70 -22.72
N GLY A 511 -4.41 27.37 -23.88
CA GLY A 511 -4.57 28.41 -24.91
C GLY A 511 -5.41 29.51 -24.27
N SER A 512 -4.92 30.74 -24.31
CA SER A 512 -5.44 31.93 -23.64
C SER A 512 -6.98 31.99 -23.62
N ILE A 513 -7.58 31.70 -22.46
CA ILE A 513 -8.93 32.18 -22.12
C ILE A 513 -8.68 33.39 -21.21
N SER A 514 -8.65 34.57 -21.80
CA SER A 514 -8.66 35.83 -21.06
C SER A 514 -10.07 36.05 -20.51
N LEU A 515 -10.22 35.94 -19.19
CA LEU A 515 -11.37 36.49 -18.47
C LEU A 515 -11.25 38.03 -18.50
N PRO A 516 -12.29 38.78 -18.90
CA PRO A 516 -12.20 40.24 -18.96
C PRO A 516 -12.21 40.82 -17.54
N THR A 517 -11.05 41.28 -17.08
CA THR A 517 -10.95 42.21 -15.94
C THR A 517 -10.72 43.62 -16.48
N SER A 518 -11.52 44.57 -15.99
CA SER A 518 -11.43 45.97 -16.37
C SER A 518 -10.19 46.63 -15.75
N ARG A 519 -9.35 47.25 -16.59
CA ARG A 519 -8.57 48.49 -16.40
C ARG A 519 -7.21 48.47 -17.13
N SER A 520 -7.18 49.26 -18.21
CA SER A 520 -6.13 50.22 -18.61
C SER A 520 -4.65 49.80 -18.74
N SER A 521 -4.22 49.71 -20.01
CA SER A 521 -3.01 50.33 -20.61
C SER A 521 -1.60 49.84 -20.20
N LYS A 522 -0.95 49.08 -21.10
CA LYS A 522 0.13 49.56 -21.99
C LYS A 522 0.62 48.42 -22.91
N ARG A 523 0.87 48.77 -24.18
CA ARG A 523 1.26 47.87 -25.28
C ARG A 523 2.72 47.42 -25.20
N LEU A 524 2.99 46.19 -25.61
CA LEU A 524 4.15 45.83 -26.45
C LEU A 524 3.79 44.61 -27.31
N VAL A 525 4.03 44.75 -28.61
CA VAL A 525 3.59 43.87 -29.71
C VAL A 525 4.74 42.96 -30.10
N THR A 526 4.52 41.65 -30.24
CA THR A 526 5.04 40.88 -31.38
C THR A 526 4.21 39.62 -31.67
N SER A 527 3.51 39.70 -32.81
CA SER A 527 2.82 38.71 -33.66
C SER A 527 3.18 37.21 -33.53
N CYS A 528 2.17 36.33 -33.49
CA CYS A 528 1.82 35.44 -34.62
C CYS A 528 0.52 34.62 -34.39
N PHE A 529 -0.38 34.74 -35.38
CA PHE A 529 -1.64 34.00 -35.63
C PHE A 529 -2.86 34.26 -34.73
N SER A 530 -3.67 35.25 -35.13
CA SER A 530 -5.04 35.49 -34.67
C SER A 530 -6.06 34.91 -35.67
N LEU A 531 -7.04 34.15 -35.16
CA LEU A 531 -8.35 33.97 -35.79
C LEU A 531 -9.31 34.87 -35.00
N THR A 532 -9.65 36.01 -35.59
CA THR A 532 -10.42 37.09 -34.95
C THR A 532 -11.91 36.85 -35.17
N PHE A 533 -12.70 36.71 -34.10
CA PHE A 533 -14.14 36.97 -34.13
C PHE A 533 -14.37 38.36 -33.52
N THR A 534 -14.84 39.30 -34.33
CA THR A 534 -15.24 40.66 -33.93
C THR A 534 -16.72 40.69 -33.57
N LEU A 535 -17.05 41.17 -32.37
CA LEU A 535 -18.38 41.66 -32.00
C LEU A 535 -18.30 43.18 -31.70
N PRO A 536 -19.31 43.98 -32.06
CA PRO A 536 -19.28 45.44 -31.91
C PRO A 536 -19.50 45.85 -30.44
N PRO A 537 -19.03 47.05 -30.04
CA PRO A 537 -19.15 47.52 -28.66
C PRO A 537 -20.60 47.94 -28.38
N ALA A 538 -21.21 47.35 -27.36
CA ALA A 538 -22.46 47.85 -26.79
C ALA A 538 -22.15 48.72 -25.58
N ASP A 539 -22.66 49.94 -25.61
CA ASP A 539 -22.55 50.96 -24.57
C ASP A 539 -23.10 50.46 -23.22
N LEU A 540 -22.36 50.78 -22.17
CA LEU A 540 -22.72 50.53 -20.77
C LEU A 540 -23.87 51.44 -20.32
N ARG A 541 -24.99 50.83 -19.93
CA ARG A 541 -25.80 51.23 -18.78
C ARG A 541 -26.24 50.01 -17.98
#